data_AF-A0A2A9ENV5-F1
#
_entry.id   AF-A0A2A9ENV5-F1
#
_cell.length_a   1.000
_cell.length_b   1.000
_cell.length_c   1.000
_cell.angle_alpha   90.00
_cell.angle_beta   90.00
_cell.angle_gamma   90.00
#
_symmetry.space_group_name_H-M   'P 1'
#
loop_
_entity.id
_entity.type
_entity.pdbx_description
1 polymer ?
#
loop_
_entity_poly.entity_id
_entity_poly.type
_entity_poly.pdbx_seq_one_letter_code
_entity_poly.pdbx_strand_id
1 'polypeptide(L)'
;MVRSALALAALATTAVPGLDVVATRPPQTANSDYQTTGLLDAGGRHWVIRAPLHPAAGAALEGEVALLANLTKEVDEGRLPFDVPRPVGFAALPEGGRAMVFRALVGRPLVLDRLTSGPGLSAELGRAIAAFHELDISVVADAGLPVYDPDSYRRRCLAEVDEAARTGRVPSVLLNRWEHALEDVALWKFRPTPVHGDLAPEHVLVKDGRITAVLSLSEVHVGDPAEDLAWLLAAAPEDSLDAIEEAYSLARTEGADATLLNRALLVSELALARWLLHGVRHDEQPVIEDATAMLRTLAADVSDAPGIGSREPVVVPDYDAGWSDEDVDDTGRLHDTVRVDETRGVDETEGVASADVVPLDDEGRGDDEDEDVDDETPAAAGVPGPERGLAGAGRAADSPGHPDHLDDADRGRSADQSGSVEGHAEGGVTAAGQRPDAGAVTEELNLGSNLPDFLREDEDRRSS
;
A
#
# COMPACT_ATOMS: atom_id res chain seq x y z
N MET A 1 12.11 -8.03 -18.96
CA MET A 1 13.01 -7.22 -19.84
C MET A 1 12.32 -5.91 -20.18
N VAL A 2 13.01 -4.77 -20.07
CA VAL A 2 12.46 -3.45 -20.43
C VAL A 2 12.36 -3.31 -21.95
N ARG A 3 11.18 -2.92 -22.44
CA ARG A 3 10.86 -2.77 -23.87
C ARG A 3 10.90 -1.31 -24.29
N SER A 4 10.97 -1.04 -25.59
CA SER A 4 10.72 0.33 -26.08
C SER A 4 9.23 0.66 -25.99
N ALA A 5 8.89 1.96 -25.86
CA ALA A 5 7.51 2.41 -25.87
C ALA A 5 6.76 1.99 -27.16
N LEU A 6 7.46 1.92 -28.30
CA LEU A 6 6.90 1.43 -29.56
C LEU A 6 6.61 -0.08 -29.54
N ALA A 7 7.44 -0.87 -28.87
CA ALA A 7 7.18 -2.30 -28.70
C ALA A 7 5.95 -2.54 -27.81
N LEU A 8 5.75 -1.72 -26.76
CA LEU A 8 4.54 -1.74 -25.95
C LEU A 8 3.30 -1.28 -26.74
N ALA A 9 3.42 -0.26 -27.60
CA ALA A 9 2.35 0.13 -28.51
C ALA A 9 1.94 -1.01 -29.45
N ALA A 10 2.91 -1.73 -30.03
CA ALA A 10 2.65 -2.89 -30.87
C ALA A 10 1.94 -4.01 -30.09
N LEU A 11 2.39 -4.32 -28.86
CA LEU A 11 1.70 -5.27 -27.98
C LEU A 11 0.25 -4.86 -27.70
N ALA A 12 -0.02 -3.58 -27.53
CA ALA A 12 -1.38 -3.08 -27.31
C ALA A 12 -2.29 -3.32 -28.51
N THR A 13 -1.78 -3.16 -29.74
CA THR A 13 -2.56 -3.46 -30.96
C THR A 13 -2.91 -4.95 -31.08
N THR A 14 -2.06 -5.84 -30.55
CA THR A 14 -2.34 -7.27 -30.45
C THR A 14 -3.36 -7.57 -29.34
N ALA A 15 -3.27 -6.85 -28.21
CA ALA A 15 -4.13 -7.04 -27.04
C ALA A 15 -5.58 -6.62 -27.29
N VAL A 16 -5.80 -5.56 -28.06
CA VAL A 16 -7.12 -4.97 -28.30
C VAL A 16 -7.42 -4.95 -29.81
N PRO A 17 -8.30 -5.84 -30.31
CA PRO A 17 -8.66 -5.88 -31.72
C PRO A 17 -9.20 -4.53 -32.22
N GLY A 18 -8.61 -4.02 -33.31
CA GLY A 18 -9.02 -2.75 -33.92
C GLY A 18 -8.47 -1.50 -33.21
N LEU A 19 -7.58 -1.64 -32.22
CA LEU A 19 -6.87 -0.51 -31.64
C LEU A 19 -5.81 0.00 -32.63
N ASP A 20 -6.04 1.19 -33.18
CA ASP A 20 -5.11 1.88 -34.10
C ASP A 20 -4.29 2.92 -33.33
N VAL A 21 -3.12 2.53 -32.83
CA VAL A 21 -2.24 3.42 -32.05
C VAL A 21 -1.46 4.34 -32.98
N VAL A 22 -1.62 5.65 -32.81
CA VAL A 22 -0.96 6.68 -33.62
C VAL A 22 0.20 7.37 -32.91
N ALA A 23 0.26 7.30 -31.58
CA ALA A 23 1.38 7.84 -30.81
C ALA A 23 1.51 7.17 -29.44
N THR A 24 2.74 7.14 -28.92
CA THR A 24 3.00 6.92 -27.49
C THR A 24 2.95 8.24 -26.74
N ARG A 25 2.58 8.19 -25.45
CA ARG A 25 2.42 9.33 -24.55
C ARG A 25 2.88 8.95 -23.15
N PRO A 26 3.13 9.93 -22.26
CA PRO A 26 3.23 9.66 -20.83
C PRO A 26 1.94 8.98 -20.30
N PRO A 27 2.05 8.17 -19.23
CA PRO A 27 3.29 7.78 -18.55
C PRO A 27 4.16 6.86 -19.42
N GLN A 28 5.48 6.91 -19.29
CA GLN A 28 6.43 5.99 -19.93
C GLN A 28 7.47 5.56 -18.88
N THR A 29 7.00 4.78 -17.92
CA THR A 29 7.73 4.45 -16.69
C THR A 29 8.07 2.97 -16.64
N ALA A 30 9.12 2.64 -15.91
CA ALA A 30 9.47 1.28 -15.55
C ALA A 30 9.94 1.29 -14.09
N ASN A 31 9.30 0.48 -13.24
CA ASN A 31 9.78 0.21 -11.88
C ASN A 31 10.36 -1.21 -11.81
N SER A 32 10.54 -1.76 -10.62
CA SER A 32 11.04 -3.13 -10.40
C SER A 32 10.17 -4.20 -11.09
N ASP A 33 8.85 -4.02 -11.02
CA ASP A 33 7.88 -5.06 -11.33
C ASP A 33 7.20 -4.86 -12.69
N TYR A 34 7.00 -3.61 -13.10
CA TYR A 34 6.15 -3.25 -14.22
C TYR A 34 6.77 -2.18 -15.12
N GLN A 35 6.43 -2.29 -16.41
CA GLN A 35 6.62 -1.25 -17.38
C GLN A 35 5.26 -0.74 -17.87
N THR A 36 5.07 0.58 -17.84
CA THR A 36 3.82 1.23 -18.20
C THR A 36 4.05 2.23 -19.32
N THR A 37 3.16 2.24 -20.32
CA THR A 37 3.19 3.22 -21.42
C THR A 37 1.79 3.72 -21.77
N GLY A 38 1.64 5.04 -21.85
CA GLY A 38 0.47 5.71 -22.37
C GLY A 38 0.42 5.68 -23.90
N LEU A 39 -0.76 5.54 -24.47
CA LEU A 39 -0.98 5.44 -25.91
C LEU A 39 -2.14 6.36 -26.34
N LEU A 40 -2.02 6.91 -27.55
CA LEU A 40 -3.07 7.66 -28.21
C LEU A 40 -3.51 6.89 -29.46
N ASP A 41 -4.81 6.67 -29.60
CA ASP A 41 -5.37 6.05 -30.82
C ASP A 41 -5.81 7.09 -31.87
N ALA A 42 -6.06 6.63 -33.09
CA ALA A 42 -6.50 7.47 -34.20
C ALA A 42 -7.84 8.20 -33.94
N GLY A 43 -8.66 7.68 -33.03
CA GLY A 43 -9.90 8.29 -32.57
C GLY A 43 -9.71 9.36 -31.49
N GLY A 44 -8.46 9.71 -31.16
CA GLY A 44 -8.13 10.69 -30.12
C GLY A 44 -8.27 10.15 -28.71
N ARG A 45 -8.43 8.84 -28.54
CA ARG A 45 -8.68 8.22 -27.24
C ARG A 45 -7.38 7.76 -26.59
N HIS A 46 -7.31 7.91 -25.27
CA HIS A 46 -6.11 7.60 -24.49
C HIS A 46 -6.21 6.22 -23.83
N TRP A 47 -5.10 5.49 -23.85
CA TRP A 47 -4.96 4.14 -23.34
C TRP A 47 -3.69 4.00 -22.52
N VAL A 48 -3.62 2.98 -21.68
CA VAL A 48 -2.43 2.59 -20.94
C VAL A 48 -2.21 1.10 -21.19
N ILE A 49 -0.97 0.73 -21.47
CA ILE A 49 -0.50 -0.66 -21.41
C ILE A 49 0.44 -0.81 -20.23
N ARG A 50 0.22 -1.85 -19.41
CA ARG A 50 1.09 -2.26 -18.30
C ARG A 50 1.58 -3.68 -18.55
N ALA A 51 2.89 -3.88 -18.51
CA ALA A 51 3.54 -5.15 -18.77
C ALA A 51 4.42 -5.56 -17.58
N PRO A 52 4.27 -6.76 -17.02
CA PRO A 52 5.16 -7.25 -15.96
C PRO A 52 6.58 -7.47 -16.51
N LEU A 53 7.59 -7.26 -15.66
CA LEU A 53 9.00 -7.40 -16.01
C LEU A 53 9.58 -8.77 -15.67
N HIS A 54 8.95 -9.51 -14.76
CA HIS A 54 9.33 -10.85 -14.31
C HIS A 54 8.11 -11.71 -13.90
N PRO A 55 8.26 -13.04 -13.73
CA PRO A 55 7.13 -13.95 -13.47
C PRO A 55 6.32 -13.63 -12.21
N ALA A 56 6.96 -13.19 -11.12
CA ALA A 56 6.26 -12.83 -9.89
C ALA A 56 5.32 -11.62 -10.09
N ALA A 57 5.79 -10.55 -10.74
CA ALA A 57 4.95 -9.41 -11.13
C ALA A 57 3.83 -9.82 -12.10
N GLY A 58 4.10 -10.81 -12.97
CA GLY A 58 3.08 -11.41 -13.82
C GLY A 58 1.96 -12.08 -13.03
N ALA A 59 2.30 -12.88 -12.01
CA ALA A 59 1.32 -13.50 -11.13
C ALA A 59 0.54 -12.47 -10.30
N ALA A 60 1.20 -11.44 -9.77
CA ALA A 60 0.55 -10.35 -9.06
C ALA A 60 -0.43 -9.57 -9.97
N LEU A 61 -0.08 -9.36 -11.26
CA LEU A 61 -0.98 -8.73 -12.23
C LEU A 61 -2.21 -9.59 -12.53
N GLU A 62 -2.10 -10.93 -12.51
CA GLU A 62 -3.27 -11.80 -12.64
C GLU A 62 -4.22 -11.66 -11.45
N GLY A 63 -3.68 -11.58 -10.22
CA GLY A 63 -4.46 -11.29 -9.02
C GLY A 63 -5.17 -9.94 -9.10
N GLU A 64 -4.45 -8.90 -9.52
CA GLU A 64 -5.03 -7.57 -9.76
C GLU A 64 -6.15 -7.62 -10.80
N VAL A 65 -5.97 -8.33 -11.92
CA VAL A 65 -7.01 -8.48 -12.95
C VAL A 65 -8.27 -9.15 -12.41
N ALA A 66 -8.11 -10.19 -11.57
CA ALA A 66 -9.23 -10.85 -10.92
C ALA A 66 -9.97 -9.90 -9.96
N LEU A 67 -9.24 -9.14 -9.17
CA LEU A 67 -9.79 -8.12 -8.26
C LEU A 67 -10.51 -7.00 -9.02
N LEU A 68 -9.94 -6.49 -10.12
CA LEU A 68 -10.56 -5.45 -10.94
C LEU A 68 -11.93 -5.86 -11.47
N ALA A 69 -12.16 -7.15 -11.73
CA ALA A 69 -13.49 -7.64 -12.12
C ALA A 69 -14.54 -7.52 -11.00
N ASN A 70 -14.11 -7.50 -9.74
CA ASN A 70 -14.97 -7.24 -8.59
C ASN A 70 -15.09 -5.73 -8.35
N LEU A 71 -13.97 -5.01 -8.21
CA LEU A 71 -13.95 -3.57 -7.93
C LEU A 71 -14.72 -2.74 -8.95
N THR A 72 -14.70 -3.11 -10.23
CA THR A 72 -15.47 -2.38 -11.25
C THR A 72 -16.98 -2.43 -11.01
N LYS A 73 -17.49 -3.51 -10.40
CA LYS A 73 -18.90 -3.59 -9.95
C LYS A 73 -19.14 -2.66 -8.77
N GLU A 74 -18.21 -2.62 -7.81
CA GLU A 74 -18.27 -1.71 -6.65
C GLU A 74 -18.31 -0.24 -7.08
N VAL A 75 -17.51 0.13 -8.10
CA VAL A 75 -17.55 1.45 -8.74
C VAL A 75 -18.90 1.69 -9.44
N ASP A 76 -19.36 0.75 -10.26
CA ASP A 76 -20.60 0.91 -11.04
C ASP A 76 -21.86 0.98 -10.16
N GLU A 77 -21.82 0.34 -8.99
CA GLU A 77 -22.87 0.38 -7.96
C GLU A 77 -22.73 1.60 -7.02
N GLY A 78 -21.70 2.41 -7.20
CA GLY A 78 -21.50 3.68 -6.49
C GLY A 78 -20.97 3.54 -5.06
N ARG A 79 -20.40 2.38 -4.69
CA ARG A 79 -19.75 2.18 -3.38
C ARG A 79 -18.37 2.83 -3.30
N LEU A 80 -17.67 2.94 -4.43
CA LEU A 80 -16.41 3.66 -4.52
C LEU A 80 -16.62 5.04 -5.16
N PRO A 81 -16.10 6.13 -4.56
CA PRO A 81 -16.26 7.48 -5.09
C PRO A 81 -15.28 7.82 -6.24
N PHE A 82 -14.47 6.85 -6.67
CA PHE A 82 -13.42 6.97 -7.69
C PHE A 82 -13.44 5.76 -8.63
N ASP A 83 -12.83 5.89 -9.81
CA ASP A 83 -12.72 4.80 -10.78
C ASP A 83 -11.44 3.96 -10.56
N VAL A 84 -11.41 2.76 -11.12
CA VAL A 84 -10.25 1.86 -11.11
C VAL A 84 -9.93 1.40 -12.54
N PRO A 85 -8.72 0.88 -12.82
CA PRO A 85 -8.40 0.37 -14.14
C PRO A 85 -9.43 -0.65 -14.64
N ARG A 86 -9.90 -0.49 -15.89
CA ARG A 86 -10.84 -1.41 -16.54
C ARG A 86 -10.14 -2.15 -17.67
N PRO A 87 -9.65 -3.39 -17.46
CA PRO A 87 -8.93 -4.14 -18.48
C PRO A 87 -9.80 -4.33 -19.73
N VAL A 88 -9.26 -3.97 -20.90
CA VAL A 88 -9.95 -4.10 -22.20
C VAL A 88 -9.34 -5.21 -23.04
N GLY A 89 -8.05 -5.48 -22.89
CA GLY A 89 -7.38 -6.52 -23.65
C GLY A 89 -6.05 -6.94 -23.03
N PHE A 90 -5.56 -8.10 -23.48
CA PHE A 90 -4.33 -8.70 -22.97
C PHE A 90 -3.45 -9.23 -24.10
N ALA A 91 -2.13 -9.09 -23.96
CA ALA A 91 -1.15 -9.66 -24.88
C ALA A 91 -0.14 -10.53 -24.11
N ALA A 92 0.01 -11.79 -24.52
CA ALA A 92 1.00 -12.70 -23.93
C ALA A 92 2.42 -12.17 -24.12
N LEU A 93 3.27 -12.35 -23.11
CA LEU A 93 4.68 -11.97 -23.16
C LEU A 93 5.56 -13.22 -23.37
N PRO A 94 6.64 -13.13 -24.18
CA PRO A 94 7.54 -14.25 -24.45
C PRO A 94 8.18 -14.87 -23.19
N GLU A 95 8.47 -14.05 -22.17
CA GLU A 95 9.04 -14.46 -20.89
C GLU A 95 8.02 -15.04 -19.90
N GLY A 96 6.74 -15.10 -20.27
CA GLY A 96 5.64 -15.53 -19.40
C GLY A 96 4.81 -14.37 -18.86
N GLY A 97 3.55 -14.66 -18.52
CA GLY A 97 2.55 -13.66 -18.15
C GLY A 97 1.98 -12.91 -19.37
N ARG A 98 1.19 -11.87 -19.10
CA ARG A 98 0.56 -11.04 -20.13
C ARG A 98 0.58 -9.57 -19.75
N ALA A 99 0.74 -8.70 -20.75
CA ALA A 99 0.49 -7.28 -20.60
C ALA A 99 -1.02 -7.02 -20.62
N MET A 100 -1.44 -6.02 -19.85
CA MET A 100 -2.82 -5.56 -19.73
C MET A 100 -2.97 -4.19 -20.39
N VAL A 101 -4.03 -4.00 -21.17
CA VAL A 101 -4.38 -2.72 -21.80
C VAL A 101 -5.71 -2.24 -21.26
N PHE A 102 -5.79 -0.98 -20.84
CA PHE A 102 -7.00 -0.35 -20.35
C PHE A 102 -7.10 1.12 -20.79
N ARG A 103 -8.27 1.72 -20.60
CA ARG A 103 -8.52 3.13 -20.88
C ARG A 103 -7.73 4.00 -19.89
N ALA A 104 -7.06 5.04 -20.38
CA ALA A 104 -6.41 5.98 -19.47
C ALA A 104 -7.45 6.66 -18.59
N LEU A 105 -7.25 6.60 -17.27
CA LEU A 105 -8.12 7.22 -16.29
C LEU A 105 -7.87 8.73 -16.21
N VAL A 106 -8.92 9.46 -15.84
CA VAL A 106 -8.88 10.92 -15.81
C VAL A 106 -8.20 11.38 -14.52
N GLY A 107 -7.32 12.37 -14.62
CA GLY A 107 -6.69 13.02 -13.47
C GLY A 107 -5.18 13.10 -13.62
N ARG A 108 -4.52 13.62 -12.59
CA ARG A 108 -3.06 13.61 -12.43
C ARG A 108 -2.73 13.04 -11.05
N PRO A 109 -1.55 12.42 -10.87
CA PRO A 109 -1.06 12.05 -9.55
C PRO A 109 -1.28 13.13 -8.50
N LEU A 110 -1.61 12.70 -7.28
CA LEU A 110 -1.74 13.57 -6.12
C LEU A 110 -0.40 14.25 -5.86
N VAL A 111 -0.46 15.55 -5.59
CA VAL A 111 0.70 16.33 -5.15
C VAL A 111 0.48 16.64 -3.67
N LEU A 112 1.38 16.14 -2.83
CA LEU A 112 1.29 16.24 -1.37
C LEU A 112 1.12 17.67 -0.87
N ASP A 113 1.85 18.63 -1.44
CA ASP A 113 1.79 20.06 -1.08
C ASP A 113 0.41 20.71 -1.34
N ARG A 114 -0.51 20.01 -2.01
CA ARG A 114 -1.90 20.47 -2.20
C ARG A 114 -2.85 20.00 -1.11
N LEU A 115 -2.41 19.11 -0.24
CA LEU A 115 -3.15 18.74 0.96
C LEU A 115 -3.01 19.88 1.95
N THR A 116 -4.16 20.36 2.44
CA THR A 116 -4.23 21.46 3.42
C THR A 116 -5.22 21.10 4.51
N SER A 117 -5.20 21.84 5.61
CA SER A 117 -6.28 21.83 6.59
C SER A 117 -7.66 22.13 5.97
N GLY A 118 -8.71 21.66 6.65
CA GLY A 118 -10.11 21.99 6.35
C GLY A 118 -10.77 21.15 5.26
N PRO A 119 -12.01 21.53 4.85
CA PRO A 119 -12.75 20.81 3.84
C PRO A 119 -12.08 20.96 2.46
N GLY A 120 -11.91 19.86 1.75
CA GLY A 120 -11.27 19.86 0.43
C GLY A 120 -10.63 18.53 0.09
N LEU A 121 -9.52 18.58 -0.63
CA LEU A 121 -8.82 17.40 -1.13
C LEU A 121 -8.35 16.45 -0.01
N SER A 122 -7.90 16.98 1.12
CA SER A 122 -7.49 16.19 2.30
C SER A 122 -8.68 15.39 2.86
N ALA A 123 -9.80 16.05 3.12
CA ALA A 123 -11.01 15.37 3.56
C ALA A 123 -11.56 14.39 2.50
N GLU A 124 -11.37 14.68 1.21
CA GLU A 124 -11.74 13.76 0.13
C GLU A 124 -10.87 12.50 0.09
N LEU A 125 -9.57 12.64 0.37
CA LEU A 125 -8.65 11.52 0.53
C LEU A 125 -9.06 10.61 1.68
N GLY A 126 -9.37 11.18 2.84
CA GLY A 126 -9.87 10.41 3.99
C GLY A 126 -11.13 9.61 3.65
N ARG A 127 -12.09 10.25 2.96
CA ARG A 127 -13.33 9.57 2.50
C ARG A 127 -13.06 8.49 1.45
N ALA A 128 -12.13 8.71 0.52
CA ALA A 128 -11.79 7.73 -0.51
C ALA A 128 -11.16 6.47 0.10
N ILE A 129 -10.20 6.64 1.02
CA ILE A 129 -9.58 5.53 1.75
C ILE A 129 -10.64 4.79 2.58
N ALA A 130 -11.48 5.52 3.32
CA ALA A 130 -12.56 4.91 4.10
C ALA A 130 -13.54 4.11 3.23
N ALA A 131 -13.92 4.64 2.06
CA ALA A 131 -14.81 3.94 1.13
C ALA A 131 -14.20 2.61 0.62
N PHE A 132 -12.88 2.58 0.39
CA PHE A 132 -12.19 1.33 0.03
C PHE A 132 -12.19 0.34 1.20
N HIS A 133 -11.93 0.81 2.43
CA HIS A 133 -11.95 -0.03 3.63
C HIS A 133 -13.35 -0.51 4.04
N GLU A 134 -14.42 0.15 3.57
CA GLU A 134 -15.83 -0.25 3.82
C GLU A 134 -16.33 -1.33 2.86
N LEU A 135 -15.54 -1.70 1.83
CA LEU A 135 -15.88 -2.81 0.96
C LEU A 135 -15.97 -4.13 1.75
N ASP A 136 -16.85 -5.02 1.30
CA ASP A 136 -16.93 -6.36 1.89
C ASP A 136 -15.62 -7.12 1.62
N ILE A 137 -15.17 -7.89 2.62
CA ILE A 137 -13.97 -8.72 2.54
C ILE A 137 -14.06 -9.70 1.36
N SER A 138 -15.27 -10.12 0.97
CA SER A 138 -15.50 -11.01 -0.17
C SER A 138 -15.04 -10.40 -1.50
N VAL A 139 -15.04 -9.07 -1.66
CA VAL A 139 -14.55 -8.39 -2.88
C VAL A 139 -13.11 -8.79 -3.17
N VAL A 140 -12.30 -8.94 -2.12
CA VAL A 140 -10.89 -9.34 -2.19
C VAL A 140 -10.73 -10.86 -2.11
N ALA A 141 -11.44 -11.51 -1.20
CA ALA A 141 -11.31 -12.97 -0.99
C ALA A 141 -11.77 -13.78 -2.21
N ASP A 142 -12.84 -13.37 -2.89
CA ASP A 142 -13.35 -14.05 -4.09
C ASP A 142 -12.40 -13.90 -5.29
N ALA A 143 -11.52 -12.89 -5.28
CA ALA A 143 -10.44 -12.74 -6.25
C ALA A 143 -9.23 -13.66 -5.95
N GLY A 144 -9.25 -14.41 -4.84
CA GLY A 144 -8.18 -15.30 -4.41
C GLY A 144 -6.98 -14.57 -3.79
N LEU A 145 -7.17 -13.31 -3.39
CA LEU A 145 -6.13 -12.50 -2.77
C LEU A 145 -6.00 -12.79 -1.26
N PRO A 146 -4.87 -12.46 -0.64
CA PRO A 146 -4.62 -12.81 0.76
C PRO A 146 -5.63 -12.18 1.72
N VAL A 147 -5.95 -12.93 2.78
CA VAL A 147 -6.80 -12.48 3.89
C VAL A 147 -6.07 -12.75 5.19
N TYR A 148 -5.78 -11.68 5.93
CA TYR A 148 -5.10 -11.75 7.20
C TYR A 148 -6.04 -11.31 8.32
N ASP A 149 -6.22 -12.18 9.31
CA ASP A 149 -6.71 -11.76 10.61
C ASP A 149 -5.64 -10.91 11.35
N PRO A 150 -6.00 -10.20 12.44
CA PRO A 150 -5.06 -9.32 13.14
C PRO A 150 -3.79 -10.01 13.67
N ASP A 151 -3.88 -11.27 14.12
CA ASP A 151 -2.72 -12.00 14.62
C ASP A 151 -1.82 -12.45 13.47
N SER A 152 -2.40 -12.92 12.37
CA SER A 152 -1.67 -13.26 11.15
C SER A 152 -0.93 -12.04 10.58
N TYR A 153 -1.57 -10.87 10.57
CA TYR A 153 -0.96 -9.61 10.15
C TYR A 153 0.19 -9.20 11.09
N ARG A 154 -0.03 -9.25 12.41
CA ARG A 154 0.99 -8.97 13.42
C ARG A 154 2.22 -9.88 13.26
N ARG A 155 2.01 -11.19 13.05
CA ARG A 155 3.10 -12.15 12.84
C ARG A 155 3.90 -11.84 11.58
N ARG A 156 3.27 -11.31 10.53
CA ARG A 156 3.97 -10.85 9.32
C ARG A 156 4.87 -9.66 9.63
N CYS A 157 4.36 -8.67 10.35
CA CYS A 157 5.15 -7.51 10.78
C CYS A 157 6.34 -7.94 11.66
N LEU A 158 6.13 -8.88 12.60
CA LEU A 158 7.20 -9.42 13.42
C LEU A 158 8.28 -10.13 12.59
N ALA A 159 7.87 -10.94 11.61
CA ALA A 159 8.82 -11.61 10.71
C ALA A 159 9.65 -10.62 9.88
N GLU A 160 9.05 -9.49 9.46
CA GLU A 160 9.75 -8.40 8.77
C GLU A 160 10.78 -7.73 9.69
N VAL A 161 10.41 -7.45 10.95
CA VAL A 161 11.35 -6.93 11.96
C VAL A 161 12.50 -7.90 12.20
N ASP A 162 12.22 -9.19 12.38
CA ASP A 162 13.24 -10.22 12.57
C ASP A 162 14.20 -10.32 11.37
N GLU A 163 13.68 -10.20 10.15
CA GLU A 163 14.50 -10.21 8.94
C GLU A 163 15.38 -8.96 8.84
N ALA A 164 14.79 -7.79 9.09
CA ALA A 164 15.53 -6.53 9.10
C ALA A 164 16.61 -6.53 10.18
N ALA A 165 16.33 -7.07 11.37
CA ALA A 165 17.30 -7.21 12.46
C ALA A 165 18.50 -8.09 12.06
N ARG A 166 18.27 -9.20 11.33
CA ARG A 166 19.34 -10.10 10.83
C ARG A 166 20.33 -9.41 9.90
N THR A 167 19.97 -8.29 9.27
CA THR A 167 20.90 -7.50 8.46
C THR A 167 22.00 -6.83 9.30
N GLY A 168 21.78 -6.65 10.61
CA GLY A 168 22.67 -5.92 11.51
C GLY A 168 22.75 -4.40 11.26
N ARG A 169 21.86 -3.85 10.42
CA ARG A 169 21.86 -2.44 10.01
C ARG A 169 20.81 -1.59 10.70
N VAL A 170 19.79 -2.21 11.30
CA VAL A 170 18.73 -1.51 12.04
C VAL A 170 19.24 -1.09 13.43
N PRO A 171 19.15 0.19 13.81
CA PRO A 171 19.47 0.65 15.16
C PRO A 171 18.63 -0.06 16.25
N SER A 172 19.27 -0.43 17.38
CA SER A 172 18.61 -1.17 18.46
C SER A 172 17.45 -0.42 19.13
N VAL A 173 17.48 0.92 19.13
CA VAL A 173 16.38 1.75 19.64
C VAL A 173 15.10 1.54 18.83
N LEU A 174 15.21 1.37 17.51
CA LEU A 174 14.08 1.10 16.63
C LEU A 174 13.56 -0.33 16.82
N LEU A 175 14.48 -1.31 16.89
CA LEU A 175 14.08 -2.71 17.16
C LEU A 175 13.25 -2.83 18.45
N ASN A 176 13.75 -2.28 19.56
CA ASN A 176 13.03 -2.31 20.84
C ASN A 176 11.69 -1.56 20.76
N ARG A 177 11.65 -0.42 20.07
CA ARG A 177 10.44 0.37 19.86
C ARG A 177 9.38 -0.41 19.07
N TRP A 178 9.78 -1.10 18.00
CA TRP A 178 8.87 -1.89 17.16
C TRP A 178 8.42 -3.17 17.86
N GLU A 179 9.34 -3.87 18.54
CA GLU A 179 9.03 -5.06 19.36
C GLU A 179 7.99 -4.72 20.43
N HIS A 180 8.16 -3.61 21.16
CA HIS A 180 7.20 -3.18 22.17
C HIS A 180 5.80 -2.92 21.59
N ALA A 181 5.73 -2.30 20.41
CA ALA A 181 4.46 -2.09 19.72
C ALA A 181 3.83 -3.42 19.25
N LEU A 182 4.64 -4.35 18.76
CA LEU A 182 4.20 -5.70 18.35
C LEU A 182 3.72 -6.54 19.55
N GLU A 183 4.21 -6.26 20.76
CA GLU A 183 3.78 -6.90 22.01
C GLU A 183 2.50 -6.28 22.61
N ASP A 184 2.19 -5.02 22.30
CA ASP A 184 0.98 -4.33 22.80
C ASP A 184 -0.30 -4.94 22.18
N VAL A 185 -0.94 -5.83 22.94
CA VAL A 185 -2.18 -6.54 22.55
C VAL A 185 -3.32 -5.57 22.20
N ALA A 186 -3.33 -4.34 22.73
CA ALA A 186 -4.38 -3.37 22.42
C ALA A 186 -4.31 -2.88 20.98
N LEU A 187 -3.11 -2.74 20.40
CA LEU A 187 -2.94 -2.33 19.01
C LEU A 187 -3.59 -3.32 18.04
N TRP A 188 -3.46 -4.62 18.32
CA TRP A 188 -3.87 -5.69 17.39
C TRP A 188 -5.35 -6.08 17.51
N LYS A 189 -6.17 -5.25 18.15
CA LYS A 189 -7.64 -5.41 18.23
C LYS A 189 -8.32 -4.51 17.19
N PHE A 190 -8.06 -4.78 15.91
CA PHE A 190 -8.72 -4.08 14.80
C PHE A 190 -9.61 -5.03 14.00
N ARG A 191 -10.53 -4.45 13.24
CA ARG A 191 -11.30 -5.21 12.24
C ARG A 191 -10.52 -5.22 10.92
N PRO A 192 -10.16 -6.39 10.38
CA PRO A 192 -9.55 -6.47 9.06
C PRO A 192 -10.49 -5.94 7.97
N THR A 193 -9.93 -5.21 7.01
CA THR A 193 -10.67 -4.65 5.87
C THR A 193 -9.89 -4.89 4.58
N PRO A 194 -10.52 -4.79 3.41
CA PRO A 194 -9.79 -4.54 2.17
C PRO A 194 -8.86 -3.33 2.35
N VAL A 195 -7.60 -3.48 1.98
CA VAL A 195 -6.56 -2.44 1.99
C VAL A 195 -5.85 -2.42 0.65
N HIS A 196 -5.43 -1.24 0.21
CA HIS A 196 -4.67 -1.05 -1.00
C HIS A 196 -3.26 -1.67 -0.88
N GLY A 197 -2.64 -1.53 0.29
CA GLY A 197 -1.36 -2.18 0.65
C GLY A 197 -0.11 -1.46 0.12
N ASP A 198 -0.24 -0.71 -0.97
CA ASP A 198 0.82 0.13 -1.56
C ASP A 198 0.30 1.52 -1.96
N LEU A 199 -0.49 2.15 -1.08
CA LEU A 199 -1.08 3.45 -1.39
C LEU A 199 -0.01 4.56 -1.31
N ALA A 200 0.09 5.35 -2.38
CA ALA A 200 1.06 6.44 -2.51
C ALA A 200 0.48 7.57 -3.40
N PRO A 201 1.03 8.80 -3.36
CA PRO A 201 0.53 9.93 -4.15
C PRO A 201 0.40 9.65 -5.65
N GLU A 202 1.33 8.91 -6.22
CA GLU A 202 1.38 8.49 -7.63
C GLU A 202 0.24 7.55 -8.02
N HIS A 203 -0.34 6.85 -7.05
CA HIS A 203 -1.43 5.90 -7.24
C HIS A 203 -2.81 6.56 -7.09
N VAL A 204 -2.88 7.80 -6.61
CA VAL A 204 -4.13 8.55 -6.45
C VAL A 204 -4.23 9.62 -7.53
N LEU A 205 -5.23 9.53 -8.41
CA LEU A 205 -5.49 10.52 -9.44
C LEU A 205 -6.47 11.58 -8.94
N VAL A 206 -6.11 12.85 -9.18
CA VAL A 206 -6.87 14.03 -8.78
C VAL A 206 -7.22 14.87 -10.00
N LYS A 207 -8.45 15.38 -10.04
CA LYS A 207 -8.91 16.41 -10.98
C LYS A 207 -9.93 17.34 -10.33
N ASP A 208 -9.79 18.64 -10.56
CA ASP A 208 -10.72 19.66 -10.08
C ASP A 208 -10.99 19.57 -8.56
N GLY A 209 -9.92 19.30 -7.80
CA GLY A 209 -9.97 19.15 -6.34
C GLY A 209 -10.56 17.83 -5.86
N ARG A 210 -10.83 16.88 -6.76
CA ARG A 210 -11.47 15.60 -6.47
C ARG A 210 -10.62 14.40 -6.83
N ILE A 211 -10.75 13.33 -6.06
CA ILE A 211 -10.15 12.02 -6.37
C ILE A 211 -10.99 11.37 -7.44
N THR A 212 -10.35 11.08 -8.58
CA THR A 212 -11.02 10.54 -9.75
C THR A 212 -10.69 9.07 -10.00
N ALA A 213 -9.53 8.59 -9.55
CA ALA A 213 -9.17 7.19 -9.66
C ALA A 213 -8.08 6.76 -8.68
N VAL A 214 -8.02 5.46 -8.42
CA VAL A 214 -6.93 4.79 -7.70
C VAL A 214 -6.31 3.71 -8.62
N LEU A 215 -4.98 3.63 -8.64
CA LEU A 215 -4.17 2.77 -9.52
C LEU A 215 -3.33 1.78 -8.70
N SER A 216 -2.63 0.84 -9.36
CA SER A 216 -1.63 -0.04 -8.74
C SER A 216 -2.18 -0.99 -7.65
N LEU A 217 -3.22 -1.75 -8.01
CA LEU A 217 -3.98 -2.59 -7.07
C LEU A 217 -3.37 -4.00 -6.89
N SER A 218 -2.07 -4.16 -7.16
CA SER A 218 -1.40 -5.47 -7.14
C SER A 218 -1.10 -5.98 -5.73
N GLU A 219 -0.99 -5.07 -4.76
CA GLU A 219 -0.73 -5.38 -3.34
C GLU A 219 -2.00 -5.41 -2.48
N VAL A 220 -3.17 -5.32 -3.11
CA VAL A 220 -4.46 -5.35 -2.40
C VAL A 220 -4.63 -6.69 -1.70
N HIS A 221 -5.07 -6.62 -0.45
CA HIS A 221 -5.38 -7.77 0.37
C HIS A 221 -6.38 -7.36 1.48
N VAL A 222 -6.76 -8.30 2.33
CA VAL A 222 -7.51 -7.98 3.56
C VAL A 222 -6.54 -7.99 4.74
N GLY A 223 -6.47 -6.89 5.46
CA GLY A 223 -5.44 -6.64 6.46
C GLY A 223 -5.76 -5.45 7.36
N ASP A 224 -4.72 -4.80 7.85
CA ASP A 224 -4.83 -3.67 8.78
C ASP A 224 -5.06 -2.36 8.02
N PRO A 225 -6.17 -1.64 8.24
CA PRO A 225 -6.42 -0.35 7.58
C PRO A 225 -5.32 0.70 7.84
N ALA A 226 -4.47 0.51 8.84
CA ALA A 226 -3.31 1.35 9.10
C ALA A 226 -2.33 1.44 7.91
N GLU A 227 -2.26 0.42 7.05
CA GLU A 227 -1.34 0.37 5.91
C GLU A 227 -1.54 1.52 4.93
N ASP A 228 -2.80 1.82 4.61
CA ASP A 228 -3.16 2.85 3.64
C ASP A 228 -3.07 4.28 4.21
N LEU A 229 -2.83 4.41 5.52
CA LEU A 229 -2.65 5.68 6.24
C LEU A 229 -1.18 5.95 6.58
N ALA A 230 -0.32 4.93 6.59
CA ALA A 230 1.06 5.02 7.04
C ALA A 230 1.89 6.06 6.26
N TRP A 231 1.73 6.11 4.94
CA TRP A 231 2.45 7.05 4.08
C TRP A 231 2.09 8.51 4.36
N LEU A 232 0.85 8.78 4.80
CA LEU A 232 0.40 10.13 5.15
C LEU A 232 1.14 10.64 6.38
N LEU A 233 1.30 9.82 7.41
CA LEU A 233 2.04 10.19 8.61
C LEU A 233 3.52 10.49 8.33
N ALA A 234 4.09 9.84 7.32
CA ALA A 234 5.48 10.06 6.93
C ALA A 234 5.69 11.28 6.02
N ALA A 235 4.70 11.65 5.20
CA ALA A 235 4.93 12.54 4.05
C ALA A 235 3.94 13.69 3.89
N ALA A 236 2.73 13.60 4.46
CA ALA A 236 1.73 14.64 4.29
C ALA A 236 2.05 15.89 5.14
N PRO A 237 1.65 17.09 4.70
CA PRO A 237 1.71 18.29 5.53
C PRO A 237 0.97 18.07 6.86
N GLU A 238 1.59 18.45 7.98
CA GLU A 238 1.06 18.20 9.33
C GLU A 238 -0.35 18.78 9.52
N ASP A 239 -0.61 19.97 8.98
CA ASP A 239 -1.91 20.64 9.07
C ASP A 239 -3.02 19.96 8.24
N SER A 240 -2.68 19.03 7.35
CA SER A 240 -3.64 18.27 6.55
C SER A 240 -4.13 16.99 7.23
N LEU A 241 -3.36 16.44 8.17
CA LEU A 241 -3.61 15.13 8.78
C LEU A 241 -4.95 15.08 9.51
N ASP A 242 -5.24 16.09 10.34
CA ASP A 242 -6.51 16.18 11.09
C ASP A 242 -7.73 16.10 10.17
N ALA A 243 -7.68 16.79 9.01
CA ALA A 243 -8.78 16.79 8.06
C ALA A 243 -8.95 15.45 7.33
N ILE A 244 -7.86 14.71 7.10
CA ILE A 244 -7.90 13.37 6.51
C ILE A 244 -8.47 12.39 7.54
N GLU A 245 -7.93 12.41 8.77
CA GLU A 245 -8.34 11.52 9.85
C GLU A 245 -9.81 11.71 10.21
N GLU A 246 -10.25 12.96 10.40
CA GLU A 246 -11.65 13.28 10.73
C GLU A 246 -12.58 12.76 9.63
N ALA A 247 -12.26 13.02 8.37
CA ALA A 247 -13.08 12.60 7.25
C ALA A 247 -13.08 11.07 7.04
N TYR A 248 -11.95 10.41 7.30
CA TYR A 248 -11.84 8.96 7.32
C TYR A 248 -12.72 8.38 8.42
N SER A 249 -12.56 8.84 9.66
CA SER A 249 -13.31 8.33 10.82
C SER A 249 -14.81 8.55 10.68
N LEU A 250 -15.26 9.68 10.12
CA LEU A 250 -16.68 9.96 9.90
C LEU A 250 -17.31 9.09 8.81
N ALA A 251 -16.50 8.57 7.87
CA ALA A 251 -16.95 7.74 6.77
C ALA A 251 -16.96 6.24 7.11
N ARG A 252 -16.35 5.84 8.23
CA ARG A 252 -16.35 4.45 8.71
C ARG A 252 -17.66 4.11 9.45
N THR A 253 -18.22 2.94 9.17
CA THR A 253 -19.50 2.49 9.76
C THR A 253 -19.33 2.06 11.21
N GLU A 254 -18.22 1.40 11.51
CA GLU A 254 -17.83 1.04 12.87
C GLU A 254 -16.97 2.16 13.46
N GLY A 255 -17.25 2.51 14.71
CA GLY A 255 -16.65 3.67 15.38
C GLY A 255 -15.11 3.71 15.33
N ALA A 256 -14.55 4.87 15.62
CA ALA A 256 -13.13 5.15 15.50
C ALA A 256 -12.25 4.07 16.19
N ASP A 257 -11.37 3.44 15.40
CA ASP A 257 -10.28 2.63 15.94
C ASP A 257 -9.26 3.56 16.59
N ALA A 258 -9.31 3.65 17.91
CA ALA A 258 -8.47 4.54 18.71
C ALA A 258 -6.97 4.23 18.59
N THR A 259 -6.60 3.07 18.06
CA THR A 259 -5.21 2.62 17.89
C THR A 259 -4.72 2.70 16.45
N LEU A 260 -5.58 3.11 15.50
CA LEU A 260 -5.28 3.15 14.08
C LEU A 260 -4.04 3.98 13.75
N LEU A 261 -3.95 5.21 14.28
CA LEU A 261 -2.79 6.06 14.02
C LEU A 261 -1.50 5.54 14.65
N ASN A 262 -1.58 4.87 15.80
CA ASN A 262 -0.41 4.22 16.40
C ASN A 262 0.10 3.10 15.49
N ARG A 263 -0.81 2.28 14.94
CA ARG A 263 -0.42 1.24 13.98
C ARG A 263 0.07 1.83 12.66
N ALA A 264 -0.54 2.90 12.16
CA ALA A 264 -0.10 3.57 10.93
C ALA A 264 1.32 4.14 11.12
N LEU A 265 1.61 4.70 12.31
CA LEU A 265 2.96 5.15 12.66
C LEU A 265 3.94 3.97 12.67
N LEU A 266 3.60 2.85 13.31
CA LEU A 266 4.45 1.64 13.28
C LEU A 266 4.72 1.19 11.84
N VAL A 267 3.68 1.07 11.01
CA VAL A 267 3.82 0.67 9.60
C VAL A 267 4.67 1.66 8.82
N SER A 268 4.55 2.97 9.09
CA SER A 268 5.38 4.00 8.45
C SER A 268 6.86 3.86 8.81
N GLU A 269 7.18 3.53 10.06
CA GLU A 269 8.56 3.27 10.49
C GLU A 269 9.08 1.96 9.87
N LEU A 270 8.25 0.90 9.81
CA LEU A 270 8.58 -0.38 9.19
C LEU A 270 8.78 -0.29 7.67
N ALA A 271 8.23 0.73 7.00
CA ALA A 271 8.49 0.96 5.58
C ALA A 271 9.99 1.13 5.27
N LEU A 272 10.75 1.77 6.18
CA LEU A 272 12.21 1.88 6.04
C LEU A 272 12.92 0.53 6.17
N ALA A 273 12.42 -0.35 7.04
CA ALA A 273 12.92 -1.72 7.15
C ALA A 273 12.62 -2.53 5.88
N ARG A 274 11.43 -2.38 5.30
CA ARG A 274 11.05 -3.00 4.02
C ARG A 274 11.93 -2.51 2.86
N TRP A 275 12.26 -1.22 2.85
CA TRP A 275 13.19 -0.65 1.86
C TRP A 275 14.62 -1.20 2.00
N LEU A 276 15.11 -1.32 3.23
CA LEU A 276 16.39 -1.99 3.50
C LEU A 276 16.38 -3.45 2.99
N LEU A 277 15.32 -4.20 3.32
CA LEU A 277 15.17 -5.59 2.88
C LEU A 277 15.04 -5.71 1.36
N HIS A 278 14.42 -4.74 0.69
CA HIS A 278 14.40 -4.67 -0.76
C HIS A 278 15.82 -4.57 -1.33
N GLY A 279 16.61 -3.60 -0.86
CA GLY A 279 18.00 -3.44 -1.30
C GLY A 279 18.86 -4.68 -1.05
N VAL A 280 18.72 -5.30 0.13
CA VAL A 280 19.46 -6.53 0.47
C VAL A 280 19.08 -7.70 -0.45
N ARG A 281 17.80 -7.89 -0.76
CA ARG A 281 17.34 -8.99 -1.63
C ARG A 281 17.81 -8.86 -3.08
N HIS A 282 17.99 -7.63 -3.56
CA HIS A 282 18.38 -7.34 -4.94
C HIS A 282 19.88 -7.01 -5.09
N ASP A 283 20.65 -7.05 -4.00
CA ASP A 283 22.07 -6.67 -3.96
C ASP A 283 22.32 -5.23 -4.44
N GLU A 284 21.40 -4.33 -4.10
CA GLU A 284 21.42 -2.93 -4.51
C GLU A 284 22.08 -2.06 -3.44
N GLN A 285 23.41 -1.96 -3.51
CA GLN A 285 24.21 -1.22 -2.52
C GLN A 285 23.75 0.24 -2.29
N PRO A 286 23.38 1.03 -3.32
CA PRO A 286 22.85 2.39 -3.09
C PRO A 286 21.57 2.39 -2.24
N VAL A 287 20.65 1.44 -2.49
CA VAL A 287 19.41 1.29 -1.73
C VAL A 287 19.69 0.90 -0.28
N ILE A 288 20.63 -0.04 -0.07
CA ILE A 288 21.02 -0.47 1.27
C ILE A 288 21.61 0.71 2.07
N GLU A 289 22.46 1.52 1.44
CA GLU A 289 23.08 2.68 2.08
C GLU A 289 22.06 3.76 2.44
N ASP A 290 21.17 4.07 1.50
CA ASP A 290 20.07 5.02 1.68
C ASP A 290 19.13 4.58 2.80
N ALA A 291 18.62 3.35 2.76
CA ALA A 291 17.76 2.80 3.82
C ALA A 291 18.45 2.80 5.19
N THR A 292 19.73 2.45 5.24
CA THR A 292 20.51 2.49 6.49
C THR A 292 20.65 3.92 7.02
N ALA A 293 20.82 4.92 6.14
CA ALA A 293 20.89 6.32 6.53
C ALA A 293 19.54 6.81 7.07
N MET A 294 18.43 6.51 6.38
CA MET A 294 17.09 6.86 6.84
C MET A 294 16.75 6.24 8.20
N LEU A 295 17.08 4.96 8.40
CA LEU A 295 16.90 4.29 9.70
C LEU A 295 17.70 4.96 10.83
N ARG A 296 18.90 5.50 10.54
CA ARG A 296 19.68 6.25 11.55
C ARG A 296 19.07 7.61 11.86
N THR A 297 18.56 8.30 10.86
CA THR A 297 17.83 9.56 11.05
C THR A 297 16.59 9.32 11.90
N LEU A 298 15.76 8.34 11.54
CA LEU A 298 14.59 7.97 12.33
C LEU A 298 14.96 7.61 13.77
N ALA A 299 16.02 6.82 13.97
CA ALA A 299 16.50 6.45 15.30
C ALA A 299 16.93 7.67 16.16
N ALA A 300 17.45 8.72 15.53
CA ALA A 300 17.76 9.98 16.21
C ALA A 300 16.49 10.78 16.53
N ASP A 301 15.54 10.82 15.61
CA ASP A 301 14.29 11.59 15.77
C ASP A 301 13.38 10.98 16.86
N VAL A 302 13.38 9.64 17.01
CA VAL A 302 12.52 8.94 17.97
C VAL A 302 13.20 8.61 19.30
N SER A 303 14.45 9.03 19.53
CA SER A 303 15.21 8.64 20.74
C SER A 303 14.52 9.06 22.04
N ASP A 304 13.85 10.21 22.03
CA ASP A 304 13.10 10.77 23.16
C ASP A 304 11.58 10.68 22.97
N ALA A 305 11.12 10.09 21.86
CA ALA A 305 9.70 9.96 21.57
C ALA A 305 9.04 8.91 22.49
N PRO A 306 7.76 9.10 22.87
CA PRO A 306 7.01 8.05 23.56
C PRO A 306 6.92 6.80 22.68
N GLY A 307 6.85 5.62 23.31
CA GLY A 307 6.63 4.36 22.59
C GLY A 307 5.35 4.40 21.76
N ILE A 308 5.27 3.57 20.73
CA ILE A 308 4.04 3.42 19.93
C ILE A 308 3.05 2.59 20.76
N GLY A 309 1.81 3.07 20.87
CA GLY A 309 0.77 2.42 21.67
C GLY A 309 0.78 2.86 23.14
N SER A 310 0.03 2.13 23.98
CA SER A 310 -0.11 2.49 25.39
C SER A 310 0.98 1.82 26.22
N ARG A 311 1.73 2.59 27.01
CA ARG A 311 2.50 1.99 28.11
C ARG A 311 1.51 1.51 29.16
N GLU A 312 1.42 0.20 29.36
CA GLU A 312 0.78 -0.36 30.55
C GLU A 312 1.37 0.36 31.79
N PRO A 313 0.56 0.82 32.76
CA PRO A 313 1.11 1.43 33.95
C PRO A 313 1.98 0.38 34.64
N VAL A 314 3.25 0.73 34.88
CA VAL A 314 4.14 -0.09 35.71
C VAL A 314 3.41 -0.41 37.00
N VAL A 315 3.02 -1.67 37.19
CA VAL A 315 2.57 -2.17 38.48
C VAL A 315 3.81 -2.14 39.36
N VAL A 316 3.98 -1.03 40.08
CA VAL A 316 4.89 -0.98 41.22
C VAL A 316 4.40 -2.06 42.17
N PRO A 317 5.21 -3.08 42.50
CA PRO A 317 4.80 -4.04 43.52
C PRO A 317 4.50 -3.25 44.78
N ASP A 318 3.30 -3.44 45.33
CA ASP A 318 2.89 -2.85 46.59
C ASP A 318 4.03 -3.13 47.59
N TYR A 319 4.63 -2.06 48.10
CA TYR A 319 5.45 -2.17 49.29
C TYR A 319 4.45 -2.53 50.40
N ASP A 320 4.37 -3.82 50.73
CA ASP A 320 3.77 -4.31 51.96
C ASP A 320 4.51 -3.68 53.13
N ALA A 321 4.07 -2.46 53.50
CA ALA A 321 4.40 -1.82 54.75
C ALA A 321 3.83 -2.71 55.86
N GLY A 322 4.74 -3.22 56.69
CA GLY A 322 4.48 -4.28 57.64
C GLY A 322 3.26 -4.03 58.53
N TRP A 323 2.38 -5.02 58.55
CA TRP A 323 1.49 -5.27 59.66
C TRP A 323 2.21 -6.24 60.59
N SER A 324 2.70 -5.72 61.72
CA SER A 324 3.19 -6.55 62.81
C SER A 324 2.02 -7.29 63.44
N ASP A 325 2.08 -8.62 63.43
CA ASP A 325 1.23 -9.50 64.25
C ASP A 325 1.53 -9.29 65.74
N GLU A 326 0.93 -8.27 66.35
CA GLU A 326 0.73 -8.21 67.79
C GLU A 326 -0.69 -7.67 68.04
N ASP A 327 -1.61 -8.61 68.26
CA ASP A 327 -2.71 -8.54 69.25
C ASP A 327 -3.76 -9.62 68.94
N VAL A 328 -3.42 -10.87 69.28
CA VAL A 328 -4.43 -11.92 69.48
C VAL A 328 -4.81 -11.89 70.96
N ASP A 329 -6.00 -11.37 71.28
CA ASP A 329 -6.60 -11.57 72.60
C ASP A 329 -7.71 -12.64 72.54
N ASP A 330 -7.66 -13.49 73.55
CA ASP A 330 -8.39 -14.72 73.79
C ASP A 330 -9.70 -14.41 74.50
N THR A 331 -10.78 -14.12 73.74
CA THR A 331 -12.15 -14.27 74.26
C THR A 331 -13.15 -14.58 73.16
N GLY A 332 -13.49 -15.87 73.02
CA GLY A 332 -14.60 -16.30 72.19
C GLY A 332 -15.94 -15.74 72.67
N ARG A 333 -16.50 -14.75 71.97
CA ARG A 333 -17.93 -14.42 72.03
C ARG A 333 -18.39 -13.62 70.81
N LEU A 334 -19.30 -14.22 70.03
CA LEU A 334 -20.10 -13.51 69.03
C LEU A 334 -21.11 -12.63 69.75
N HIS A 335 -21.12 -11.33 69.44
CA HIS A 335 -22.22 -10.43 69.78
C HIS A 335 -22.83 -9.85 68.51
N ASP A 336 -24.00 -10.39 68.18
CA ASP A 336 -25.02 -9.79 67.35
C ASP A 336 -25.65 -8.61 68.10
N THR A 337 -25.70 -7.43 67.47
CA THR A 337 -26.75 -6.45 67.70
C THR A 337 -27.02 -5.62 66.45
N VAL A 338 -28.18 -5.89 65.84
CA VAL A 338 -28.95 -4.98 64.97
C VAL A 338 -29.37 -3.72 65.74
N ARG A 339 -29.37 -2.56 65.06
CA ARG A 339 -30.41 -1.50 65.15
C ARG A 339 -30.14 -0.42 64.08
N VAL A 340 -31.00 -0.36 63.06
CA VAL A 340 -31.23 0.83 62.24
C VAL A 340 -32.71 1.17 62.39
N ASP A 341 -32.99 2.38 62.87
CA ASP A 341 -34.32 2.95 63.00
C ASP A 341 -34.46 4.13 62.02
N GLU A 342 -35.68 4.28 61.53
CA GLU A 342 -36.14 4.94 60.32
C GLU A 342 -36.16 6.48 60.40
N THR A 343 -36.34 7.16 59.26
CA THR A 343 -37.53 8.03 59.07
C THR A 343 -37.70 8.52 57.61
N ARG A 344 -38.90 8.22 57.06
CA ARG A 344 -39.86 9.07 56.30
C ARG A 344 -39.29 10.15 55.36
N GLY A 345 -39.71 10.29 54.09
CA GLY A 345 -40.86 9.79 53.35
C GLY A 345 -41.40 10.93 52.46
N VAL A 346 -41.66 10.68 51.17
CA VAL A 346 -42.62 11.45 50.35
C VAL A 346 -43.29 10.49 49.37
N ASP A 347 -44.62 10.62 49.34
CA ASP A 347 -45.65 9.91 48.60
C ASP A 347 -45.74 10.40 47.15
N GLU A 348 -46.04 9.51 46.19
CA GLU A 348 -47.28 9.54 45.39
C GLU A 348 -47.23 8.53 44.22
N THR A 349 -48.32 7.78 44.16
CA THR A 349 -48.78 6.70 43.25
C THR A 349 -49.23 7.25 41.87
N GLU A 350 -49.54 6.53 40.77
CA GLU A 350 -50.17 5.22 40.60
C GLU A 350 -50.24 4.80 39.10
N GLY A 351 -50.22 3.48 38.81
CA GLY A 351 -50.89 2.80 37.67
C GLY A 351 -50.08 2.54 36.38
N VAL A 352 -50.08 1.38 35.69
CA VAL A 352 -50.96 0.19 35.68
C VAL A 352 -50.25 -1.00 34.96
N ALA A 353 -50.48 -2.23 35.47
CA ALA A 353 -50.45 -3.59 34.88
C ALA A 353 -49.22 -4.10 34.07
N SER A 354 -48.49 -5.13 34.52
CA SER A 354 -48.84 -6.56 34.70
C SER A 354 -48.91 -7.35 33.38
N ALA A 355 -47.95 -8.26 33.16
CA ALA A 355 -48.21 -9.70 33.17
C ALA A 355 -46.96 -10.53 32.86
N ASP A 356 -46.84 -11.58 33.64
CA ASP A 356 -45.75 -12.53 33.80
C ASP A 356 -45.36 -13.38 32.58
N VAL A 357 -44.10 -13.76 32.65
CA VAL A 357 -43.41 -14.84 31.96
C VAL A 357 -43.95 -16.19 32.42
N VAL A 358 -44.16 -17.12 31.47
CA VAL A 358 -44.13 -18.57 31.73
C VAL A 358 -43.42 -19.27 30.55
N PRO A 359 -42.45 -20.17 30.81
CA PRO A 359 -41.79 -20.98 29.79
C PRO A 359 -42.59 -22.27 29.52
N LEU A 360 -42.42 -22.89 28.35
CA LEU A 360 -42.99 -24.20 28.06
C LEU A 360 -41.98 -25.15 27.44
N ASP A 361 -42.18 -26.40 27.86
CA ASP A 361 -41.31 -27.55 27.78
C ASP A 361 -41.42 -28.33 26.46
N ASP A 362 -40.36 -29.12 26.24
CA ASP A 362 -40.29 -30.50 25.76
C ASP A 362 -41.61 -31.24 25.40
N GLU A 363 -41.64 -31.88 24.23
CA GLU A 363 -42.32 -33.17 23.94
C GLU A 363 -41.87 -33.66 22.54
N GLY A 364 -41.57 -34.96 22.42
CA GLY A 364 -41.02 -35.59 21.22
C GLY A 364 -42.01 -36.44 20.38
N ARG A 365 -41.40 -37.27 19.50
CA ARG A 365 -41.93 -38.29 18.55
C ARG A 365 -42.43 -37.78 17.18
N GLY A 366 -42.16 -38.43 16.05
CA GLY A 366 -41.44 -39.69 15.75
C GLY A 366 -41.45 -40.00 14.24
N ASP A 367 -40.46 -40.82 13.84
CA ASP A 367 -40.33 -41.83 12.77
C ASP A 367 -41.02 -41.72 11.39
N ASP A 368 -40.23 -41.99 10.33
CA ASP A 368 -40.49 -42.86 9.15
C ASP A 368 -39.24 -42.75 8.20
N GLU A 369 -38.30 -43.70 8.22
CA GLU A 369 -38.10 -44.88 7.32
C GLU A 369 -37.37 -44.61 5.97
N ASP A 370 -36.20 -45.27 5.86
CA ASP A 370 -35.52 -45.93 4.73
C ASP A 370 -34.99 -45.18 3.49
N GLU A 371 -33.66 -45.26 3.26
CA GLU A 371 -33.08 -45.95 2.08
C GLU A 371 -31.54 -46.10 2.20
N ASP A 372 -31.07 -47.34 2.04
CA ASP A 372 -29.68 -47.82 2.04
C ASP A 372 -28.89 -47.36 0.81
N VAL A 373 -27.63 -46.91 1.00
CA VAL A 373 -26.59 -47.00 -0.04
C VAL A 373 -25.23 -47.33 0.60
N ASP A 374 -24.68 -48.46 0.16
CA ASP A 374 -23.42 -49.06 0.55
C ASP A 374 -22.18 -48.16 0.28
N ASP A 375 -21.30 -48.06 1.28
CA ASP A 375 -19.94 -47.51 1.17
C ASP A 375 -18.94 -48.66 0.97
N GLU A 376 -18.51 -48.88 -0.29
CA GLU A 376 -17.34 -49.70 -0.61
C GLU A 376 -16.17 -48.81 -1.05
N THR A 377 -15.10 -48.86 -0.26
CA THR A 377 -13.75 -48.39 -0.63
C THR A 377 -13.15 -49.26 -1.74
N PRO A 378 -12.35 -48.69 -2.66
CA PRO A 378 -11.09 -49.37 -2.96
C PRO A 378 -9.87 -48.45 -3.10
N ALA A 379 -8.73 -49.06 -2.82
CA ALA A 379 -7.38 -48.51 -2.82
C ALA A 379 -6.68 -48.52 -4.19
N ALA A 380 -5.72 -47.60 -4.31
CA ALA A 380 -4.41 -47.72 -5.00
C ALA A 380 -4.29 -47.98 -6.53
N ALA A 381 -3.86 -46.94 -7.25
CA ALA A 381 -2.92 -46.96 -8.39
C ALA A 381 -2.37 -45.51 -8.52
N GLY A 382 -1.07 -45.18 -8.61
CA GLY A 382 0.01 -45.81 -9.35
C GLY A 382 0.54 -44.75 -10.34
N VAL A 383 1.46 -43.89 -9.89
CA VAL A 383 2.11 -42.81 -10.66
C VAL A 383 3.17 -43.39 -11.62
N PRO A 384 3.30 -42.88 -12.86
CA PRO A 384 4.57 -42.93 -13.58
C PRO A 384 5.11 -41.53 -13.88
N GLY A 385 6.34 -41.26 -13.43
CA GLY A 385 7.15 -40.11 -13.88
C GLY A 385 7.94 -40.43 -15.15
N PRO A 386 8.59 -39.44 -15.81
CA PRO A 386 9.51 -39.72 -16.89
C PRO A 386 10.98 -39.61 -16.43
N GLU A 387 11.72 -40.70 -16.65
CA GLU A 387 13.17 -40.78 -16.50
C GLU A 387 13.93 -40.28 -17.73
N ARG A 388 15.17 -39.83 -17.47
CA ARG A 388 16.21 -39.51 -18.44
C ARG A 388 16.80 -40.77 -19.07
N GLY A 389 17.21 -40.69 -20.34
CA GLY A 389 18.06 -41.71 -20.99
C GLY A 389 18.81 -41.17 -22.20
N LEU A 390 20.14 -41.27 -22.15
CA LEU A 390 21.14 -40.77 -23.10
C LEU A 390 21.49 -41.78 -24.22
N ALA A 391 21.96 -41.21 -25.35
CA ALA A 391 23.01 -41.66 -26.28
C ALA A 391 22.71 -42.64 -27.44
N GLY A 392 23.19 -42.28 -28.65
CA GLY A 392 23.48 -43.25 -29.72
C GLY A 392 23.58 -42.79 -31.19
N ALA A 393 24.57 -41.96 -31.53
CA ALA A 393 25.37 -41.87 -32.78
C ALA A 393 24.81 -42.20 -34.21
N GLY A 394 25.10 -41.32 -35.19
CA GLY A 394 25.20 -41.66 -36.63
C GLY A 394 25.38 -40.46 -37.59
N ARG A 395 26.60 -40.31 -38.15
CA ARG A 395 27.16 -39.36 -39.17
C ARG A 395 26.31 -39.17 -40.46
N ALA A 396 26.47 -38.18 -41.37
CA ALA A 396 27.66 -37.50 -41.93
C ALA A 396 27.30 -36.29 -42.85
N ALA A 397 28.27 -35.38 -43.03
CA ALA A 397 28.60 -34.51 -44.21
C ALA A 397 27.54 -33.47 -44.70
N ASP A 398 27.84 -32.26 -45.18
CA ASP A 398 29.04 -31.70 -45.80
C ASP A 398 28.96 -30.15 -45.79
N SER A 399 30.10 -29.47 -45.76
CA SER A 399 30.32 -28.05 -46.09
C SER A 399 31.39 -28.03 -47.18
N PRO A 400 31.44 -27.07 -48.14
CA PRO A 400 32.11 -25.78 -47.85
C PRO A 400 31.74 -24.60 -48.77
N GLY A 401 32.27 -23.40 -48.47
CA GLY A 401 32.58 -22.42 -49.53
C GLY A 401 32.55 -20.95 -49.14
N HIS A 402 33.67 -20.46 -48.60
CA HIS A 402 34.07 -19.04 -48.62
C HIS A 402 34.39 -18.57 -50.06
N PRO A 403 34.41 -17.27 -50.36
CA PRO A 403 35.71 -16.69 -50.73
C PRO A 403 35.98 -15.26 -50.23
N ASP A 404 37.27 -14.96 -50.37
CA ASP A 404 38.07 -13.80 -49.95
C ASP A 404 37.81 -12.44 -50.65
N HIS A 405 38.12 -11.39 -49.87
CA HIS A 405 38.89 -10.14 -50.11
C HIS A 405 39.07 -9.45 -51.49
N LEU A 406 39.34 -8.14 -51.35
CA LEU A 406 39.99 -7.14 -52.25
C LEU A 406 39.00 -6.25 -53.04
N ASP A 407 39.18 -4.94 -53.25
CA ASP A 407 40.01 -3.86 -52.70
C ASP A 407 39.50 -2.54 -53.37
N ASP A 408 39.93 -1.39 -52.84
CA ASP A 408 40.08 -0.07 -53.50
C ASP A 408 38.90 0.84 -53.95
N ALA A 409 38.87 2.01 -53.26
CA ALA A 409 38.96 3.40 -53.76
C ALA A 409 38.16 3.88 -54.99
N ASP A 410 37.42 4.99 -54.85
CA ASP A 410 37.86 6.32 -55.32
C ASP A 410 36.90 7.46 -54.90
N ARG A 411 37.46 8.67 -54.91
CA ARG A 411 37.05 9.97 -54.39
C ARG A 411 36.18 10.79 -55.37
N GLY A 412 35.59 11.87 -54.83
CA GLY A 412 35.34 13.13 -55.57
C GLY A 412 33.96 13.74 -55.28
N ARG A 413 33.80 14.65 -54.30
CA ARG A 413 33.97 16.13 -54.34
C ARG A 413 33.05 16.90 -55.31
N SER A 414 32.21 17.78 -54.73
CA SER A 414 31.96 19.22 -55.04
C SER A 414 30.57 19.58 -54.47
N ALA A 415 30.38 20.47 -53.47
CA ALA A 415 30.47 21.95 -53.50
C ALA A 415 29.55 22.55 -54.59
N ASP A 416 28.69 23.56 -54.40
CA ASP A 416 28.75 24.75 -53.54
C ASP A 416 27.43 25.57 -53.66
N GLN A 417 27.28 26.58 -52.80
CA GLN A 417 26.47 27.84 -52.89
C GLN A 417 25.02 27.84 -52.38
N SER A 418 24.64 28.54 -51.30
CA SER A 418 24.87 29.91 -50.76
C SER A 418 23.76 30.90 -51.12
N GLY A 419 23.35 31.72 -50.12
CA GLY A 419 22.36 32.79 -50.28
C GLY A 419 21.79 33.33 -48.96
N SER A 420 22.51 34.25 -48.33
CA SER A 420 22.12 35.08 -47.18
C SER A 420 21.47 36.41 -47.62
N VAL A 421 20.58 37.01 -46.81
CA VAL A 421 20.37 38.48 -46.57
C VAL A 421 19.54 38.59 -45.25
N GLU A 422 20.00 39.09 -44.09
CA GLU A 422 20.38 40.45 -43.59
C GLU A 422 19.25 41.44 -43.23
N GLY A 423 19.41 42.08 -42.04
CA GLY A 423 18.89 43.42 -41.65
C GLY A 423 18.10 43.50 -40.32
N HIS A 424 18.73 43.78 -39.15
CA HIS A 424 18.92 45.10 -38.47
C HIS A 424 17.66 45.66 -37.74
N ALA A 425 17.66 46.32 -36.56
CA ALA A 425 18.69 46.85 -35.63
C ALA A 425 18.04 47.37 -34.29
N GLU A 426 18.85 47.42 -33.22
CA GLU A 426 19.01 48.43 -32.12
C GLU A 426 17.83 48.88 -31.20
N GLY A 427 17.97 49.25 -29.91
CA GLY A 427 19.08 49.51 -28.96
C GLY A 427 18.51 49.66 -27.51
N GLY A 428 19.24 49.37 -26.41
CA GLY A 428 20.04 50.31 -25.57
C GLY A 428 19.19 51.18 -24.60
N VAL A 429 19.42 51.41 -23.27
CA VAL A 429 20.64 51.63 -22.46
C VAL A 429 20.26 51.96 -20.96
N THR A 430 21.09 51.55 -19.98
CA THR A 430 21.39 52.07 -18.58
C THR A 430 20.34 52.10 -17.43
N ALA A 431 20.66 52.17 -16.12
CA ALA A 431 21.80 51.80 -15.23
C ALA A 431 21.47 52.23 -13.76
N ALA A 432 22.01 51.49 -12.78
CA ALA A 432 22.50 51.88 -11.43
C ALA A 432 21.58 52.45 -10.31
N GLY A 433 21.73 51.88 -9.10
CA GLY A 433 21.32 52.48 -7.81
C GLY A 433 21.67 51.60 -6.59
N GLN A 434 22.57 52.08 -5.73
CA GLN A 434 23.22 51.42 -4.59
C GLN A 434 22.42 51.55 -3.26
N ARG A 435 22.65 50.60 -2.32
CA ARG A 435 22.14 50.39 -0.93
C ARG A 435 22.18 51.62 0.03
N PRO A 436 21.51 51.55 1.22
CA PRO A 436 22.15 50.99 2.44
C PRO A 436 21.25 50.11 3.35
N ASP A 437 21.95 49.54 4.33
CA ASP A 437 21.66 48.52 5.36
C ASP A 437 20.64 48.90 6.45
N ALA A 438 19.92 47.91 6.99
CA ALA A 438 19.42 47.87 8.37
C ALA A 438 19.04 46.42 8.74
N GLY A 439 19.78 45.85 9.70
CA GLY A 439 19.67 44.45 10.10
C GLY A 439 18.42 44.11 10.91
N ALA A 440 17.98 42.87 10.75
CA ALA A 440 17.27 42.10 11.76
C ALA A 440 17.77 40.65 11.64
N VAL A 441 18.24 40.13 12.77
CA VAL A 441 18.73 38.77 12.93
C VAL A 441 17.50 37.89 13.16
N THR A 442 17.23 36.98 12.24
CA THR A 442 16.32 35.85 12.43
C THR A 442 17.05 34.61 11.92
N GLU A 443 17.50 33.76 12.84
CA GLU A 443 17.91 32.39 12.53
C GLU A 443 16.68 31.63 12.06
N GLU A 444 16.56 31.46 10.73
CA GLU A 444 15.67 30.49 10.11
C GLU A 444 16.38 29.12 10.15
N LEU A 445 15.81 28.19 10.93
CA LEU A 445 16.12 26.78 10.85
C LEU A 445 15.55 26.23 9.54
N ASN A 446 16.42 26.16 8.54
CA ASN A 446 16.15 25.57 7.24
C ASN A 446 16.10 24.03 7.37
N LEU A 447 14.95 23.49 7.78
CA LEU A 447 14.62 22.07 7.70
C LEU A 447 14.16 21.75 6.28
N GLY A 448 15.15 21.69 5.38
CA GLY A 448 14.94 21.23 4.01
C GLY A 448 14.75 19.71 3.95
N SER A 449 13.62 19.30 3.37
CA SER A 449 13.58 18.38 2.23
C SER A 449 14.41 17.09 2.32
N ASN A 450 14.04 16.14 3.20
CA ASN A 450 14.52 14.75 3.13
C ASN A 450 13.31 13.80 3.01
N LEU A 451 12.78 13.67 1.80
CA LEU A 451 11.98 12.50 1.41
C LEU A 451 12.84 11.63 0.48
N PRO A 452 12.71 10.30 0.53
CA PRO A 452 13.43 9.38 -0.35
C PRO A 452 13.12 9.68 -1.84
N ASP A 453 14.14 9.57 -2.70
CA ASP A 453 14.11 9.98 -4.11
C ASP A 453 13.05 9.25 -4.96
N PHE A 454 12.49 8.11 -4.52
CA PHE A 454 11.39 7.45 -5.23
C PHE A 454 10.08 8.25 -5.24
N LEU A 455 9.95 9.27 -4.38
CA LEU A 455 8.83 10.22 -4.37
C LEU A 455 9.13 11.51 -5.17
N ARG A 456 10.29 11.64 -5.85
CA ARG A 456 10.71 12.90 -6.51
C ARG A 456 11.29 12.81 -7.92
N GLU A 457 11.47 11.64 -8.52
CA GLU A 457 12.09 11.58 -9.84
C GLU A 457 11.12 11.88 -11.00
N ASP A 458 11.04 13.15 -11.45
CA ASP A 458 10.98 13.49 -12.90
C ASP A 458 11.18 14.99 -13.30
N GLU A 459 12.02 15.80 -12.60
CA GLU A 459 12.29 17.18 -13.06
C GLU A 459 13.67 17.48 -13.68
N ASP A 460 14.72 16.65 -13.52
CA ASP A 460 16.08 17.03 -13.95
C ASP A 460 16.64 16.29 -15.19
N ARG A 461 15.79 16.06 -16.21
CA ARG A 461 16.27 15.74 -17.58
C ARG A 461 15.82 16.72 -18.66
N ARG A 462 15.53 17.97 -18.29
CA ARG A 462 15.32 19.08 -19.24
C ARG A 462 16.43 20.12 -19.17
N SER A 463 17.67 19.75 -19.50
CA SER A 463 18.66 20.66 -20.10
C SER A 463 19.95 19.91 -20.42
N SER A 464 19.99 19.24 -21.58
CA SER A 464 21.15 19.15 -22.48
C SER A 464 20.74 18.51 -23.79
#